data_AF-A0A7S4QC85-F1
#
_entry.id   AF-A0A7S4QC85-F1
#
_cell.length_a   1.000
_cell.length_b   1.000
_cell.length_c   1.000
_cell.angle_alpha   90.00
_cell.angle_beta   90.00
_cell.angle_gamma   90.00
#
_symmetry.space_group_name_H-M   'P 1'
#
loop_
_entity.id
_entity.type
_entity.pdbx_description
1 polymer ?
#
loop_
_entity_poly.entity_id
_entity_poly.type
_entity_poly.pdbx_seq_one_letter_code
_entity_poly.pdbx_strand_id
1 'polypeptide(L)'
;MLPSPHQSWAHSTCTVAELTKAIQDDSITAIESDILMGTDTSSSSTSSKQPIMAHPPERTSDLSFTTFMEMTSSCNKHLKLDIKEKECIPPILTTLKKENTKDAMIYFNADILPGPGVRGTVPIPPPAFLQPCLEFLETQPPQTAQSHYAFSLGWRTDCRSIYGYTPQDISKMEEVMLQYSLLEKSAGVVLAVNARVLAKSPSVLDDTLDEFGKTQKLQVLIWTGTGEPPISNRIFSNLKDHFERIGCQDLVGFDCQVGTVVLFVFLFLGVCYFSLLHQPFYSFIFVCR
;
A
#
# COMPACT_ATOMS: atom_id res chain seq x y z
N MET A 1 19.99 -1.88 3.70
CA MET A 1 18.99 -2.44 4.64
C MET A 1 17.67 -1.76 4.38
N LEU A 2 16.55 -2.38 4.74
CA LEU A 2 15.25 -1.70 4.69
C LEU A 2 15.27 -0.45 5.59
N PRO A 3 14.62 0.64 5.19
CA PRO A 3 14.29 1.75 6.08
C PRO A 3 13.54 1.29 7.33
N SER A 4 13.48 2.13 8.36
CA SER A 4 12.64 1.88 9.54
C SER A 4 11.20 1.54 9.10
N PRO A 5 10.50 0.57 9.71
CA PRO A 5 9.10 0.32 9.40
C PRO A 5 8.18 1.45 9.87
N HIS A 6 8.62 2.30 10.80
CA HIS A 6 7.86 3.45 11.30
C HIS A 6 8.02 4.65 10.36
N GLN A 7 7.42 4.53 9.18
CA GLN A 7 7.36 5.59 8.16
C GLN A 7 6.07 6.42 8.31
N SER A 8 6.16 7.71 7.97
CA SER A 8 4.99 8.56 7.74
C SER A 8 4.69 8.58 6.24
N TRP A 9 3.52 8.06 5.85
CA TRP A 9 3.16 7.86 4.45
C TRP A 9 2.29 8.98 3.91
N ALA A 10 2.63 9.49 2.73
CA ALA A 10 1.66 10.14 1.83
C ALA A 10 1.03 9.04 0.97
N HIS A 11 -0.21 8.69 1.30
CA HIS A 11 -0.95 7.57 0.71
C HIS A 11 -1.70 7.98 -0.57
N SER A 12 -1.67 7.14 -1.59
CA SER A 12 -2.37 7.29 -2.88
C SER A 12 -2.13 8.66 -3.52
N THR A 13 -0.84 9.04 -3.59
CA THR A 13 -0.40 10.36 -4.10
C THR A 13 -0.45 10.39 -5.64
N CYS A 14 -1.65 10.61 -6.18
CA CYS A 14 -1.93 10.38 -7.60
C CYS A 14 -1.93 11.63 -8.50
N THR A 15 -1.79 12.84 -7.94
CA THR A 15 -1.79 14.10 -8.71
C THR A 15 -0.54 14.94 -8.47
N VAL A 16 -0.20 15.83 -9.40
CA VAL A 16 0.92 16.78 -9.24
C VAL A 16 0.78 17.61 -7.97
N ALA A 17 -0.45 18.03 -7.64
CA ALA A 17 -0.75 18.82 -6.46
C ALA A 17 -0.52 18.04 -5.15
N GLU A 18 -0.94 16.77 -5.08
CA GLU A 18 -0.69 15.91 -3.94
C GLU A 18 0.80 15.61 -3.78
N LEU A 19 1.48 15.28 -4.88
CA LEU A 19 2.92 15.01 -4.88
C LEU A 19 3.73 16.21 -4.41
N THR A 20 3.38 17.41 -4.87
CA THR A 20 4.03 18.65 -4.45
C THR A 20 3.91 18.86 -2.94
N LYS A 21 2.71 18.64 -2.38
CA LYS A 21 2.48 18.74 -0.93
C LYS A 21 3.31 17.70 -0.17
N ALA A 22 3.30 16.44 -0.62
CA ALA A 22 4.02 15.36 0.04
C ALA A 22 5.54 15.56 0.04
N ILE A 23 6.10 16.09 -1.05
CA ILE A 23 7.53 16.41 -1.16
C ILE A 23 7.91 17.55 -0.19
N GLN A 24 7.06 18.57 -0.07
CA GLN A 24 7.32 19.76 0.76
C GLN A 24 7.09 19.53 2.26
N ASP A 25 6.37 18.48 2.64
CA ASP A 25 6.09 18.15 4.03
C ASP A 25 7.23 17.32 4.62
N ASP A 26 8.03 17.94 5.51
CA ASP A 26 9.14 17.28 6.20
C ASP A 26 8.70 16.15 7.14
N SER A 27 7.42 16.11 7.55
CA SER A 27 6.89 15.03 8.39
C SER A 27 6.61 13.73 7.64
N ILE A 28 6.45 13.81 6.32
CA ILE A 28 6.31 12.65 5.43
C ILE A 28 7.70 12.06 5.17
N THR A 29 7.84 10.74 5.28
CA THR A 29 9.12 10.06 5.02
C THR A 29 9.05 9.12 3.82
N ALA A 30 7.84 8.72 3.43
CA ALA A 30 7.60 7.86 2.28
C ALA A 30 6.35 8.29 1.50
N ILE A 31 6.38 8.12 0.19
CA ILE A 31 5.30 8.44 -0.75
C ILE A 31 4.88 7.15 -1.42
N GLU A 32 3.61 6.81 -1.31
CA GLU A 32 2.99 5.72 -2.05
C GLU A 32 2.10 6.29 -3.15
N SER A 33 2.14 5.66 -4.33
CA SER A 33 1.31 6.04 -5.46
C SER A 33 0.87 4.82 -6.25
N ASP A 34 -0.43 4.78 -6.54
CA ASP A 34 -1.05 3.79 -7.41
C ASP A 34 -0.67 4.02 -8.88
N ILE A 35 -0.37 2.96 -9.61
CA ILE A 35 0.07 3.03 -11.00
C ILE A 35 -0.76 2.12 -11.88
N LEU A 36 -1.34 2.68 -12.94
CA LEU A 36 -2.09 1.96 -13.96
C LEU A 36 -1.88 2.56 -15.35
N MET A 37 -2.29 1.84 -16.40
CA MET A 37 -2.24 2.37 -17.76
C MET A 37 -3.39 3.35 -17.97
N GLY A 38 -3.07 4.57 -18.34
CA GLY A 38 -4.05 5.63 -18.52
C GLY A 38 -3.58 6.76 -19.42
N THR A 39 -4.29 7.88 -19.35
CA THR A 39 -4.02 9.07 -20.17
C THR A 39 -3.50 10.20 -19.29
N ASP A 40 -2.35 10.74 -19.66
CA ASP A 40 -1.79 11.95 -19.06
C ASP A 40 -2.53 13.18 -19.59
N THR A 41 -3.14 13.96 -18.70
CA THR A 41 -3.93 15.15 -19.04
C THR A 41 -3.10 16.42 -19.18
N SER A 42 -1.83 16.39 -18.76
CA SER A 42 -0.90 17.52 -18.87
C SER A 42 -0.28 17.64 -20.28
N SER A 43 -0.22 16.53 -21.02
CA SER A 43 0.35 16.47 -22.36
C SER A 43 -0.68 16.78 -23.44
N SER A 44 -0.36 17.72 -24.32
CA SER A 44 -1.15 18.02 -25.52
C SER A 44 -1.13 16.91 -26.59
N SER A 45 -0.30 15.87 -26.42
CA SER A 45 -0.27 14.67 -27.29
C SER A 45 -1.07 13.53 -26.66
N THR A 46 -2.39 13.68 -26.62
CA THR A 46 -3.35 12.86 -25.86
C THR A 46 -3.69 11.47 -26.46
N SER A 47 -2.77 10.78 -27.16
CA SER A 47 -3.16 9.55 -27.90
C SER A 47 -2.56 8.22 -27.41
N SER A 48 -1.42 8.21 -26.71
CA SER A 48 -0.82 6.95 -26.24
C SER A 48 -1.08 6.71 -24.76
N LYS A 49 -1.68 5.56 -24.43
CA LYS A 49 -1.74 5.09 -23.04
C LYS A 49 -0.32 4.89 -22.50
N GLN A 50 -0.08 5.37 -21.29
CA GLN A 50 1.19 5.22 -20.57
C GLN A 50 0.93 5.00 -19.08
N PRO A 51 1.94 4.57 -18.29
CA PRO A 51 1.81 4.53 -16.84
C PRO A 51 1.57 5.93 -16.29
N ILE A 52 0.48 6.07 -15.54
CA ILE A 52 0.11 7.30 -14.83
C ILE A 52 -0.12 6.96 -13.36
N MET A 53 0.03 7.97 -12.51
CA MET A 53 -0.31 7.86 -11.09
C MET A 53 -1.82 8.01 -10.94
N ALA A 54 -2.53 6.91 -10.65
CA ALA A 54 -3.98 6.89 -10.54
C ALA A 54 -4.48 5.66 -9.77
N HIS A 55 -5.41 5.87 -8.84
CA HIS A 55 -6.15 4.81 -8.18
C HIS A 55 -7.44 4.47 -8.96
N PRO A 56 -7.76 3.19 -9.22
CA PRO A 56 -9.03 2.82 -9.86
C PRO A 56 -10.26 3.40 -9.12
N PRO A 57 -11.33 3.81 -9.81
CA PRO A 57 -11.59 3.61 -11.24
C PRO A 57 -10.98 4.67 -12.16
N GLU A 58 -10.19 5.62 -11.63
CA GLU A 58 -9.62 6.70 -12.43
C GLU A 58 -8.68 6.16 -13.52
N ARG A 59 -8.77 6.76 -14.71
CA ARG A 59 -7.98 6.37 -15.91
C ARG A 59 -7.23 7.52 -16.54
N THR A 60 -7.24 8.66 -15.86
CA THR A 60 -6.60 9.89 -16.27
C THR A 60 -5.94 10.53 -15.06
N SER A 61 -4.78 11.14 -15.24
CA SER A 61 -4.09 11.91 -14.20
C SER A 61 -3.25 13.00 -14.85
N ASP A 62 -3.01 14.09 -14.13
CA ASP A 62 -2.03 15.11 -14.51
C ASP A 62 -0.58 14.70 -14.18
N LEU A 63 -0.39 13.52 -13.57
CA LEU A 63 0.87 13.01 -13.11
C LEU A 63 1.22 11.68 -13.82
N SER A 64 2.06 11.77 -14.86
CA SER A 64 2.66 10.59 -15.48
C SER A 64 3.70 9.94 -14.57
N PHE A 65 4.01 8.65 -14.79
CA PHE A 65 5.08 7.98 -14.04
C PHE A 65 6.44 8.67 -14.25
N THR A 66 6.74 9.13 -15.46
CA THR A 66 7.97 9.87 -15.77
C THR A 66 8.04 11.17 -14.97
N THR A 67 6.97 11.97 -14.99
CA THR A 67 6.89 13.23 -14.23
C THR A 67 7.01 12.98 -12.72
N PHE A 68 6.40 11.92 -12.20
CA PHE A 68 6.55 11.53 -10.80
C PHE A 68 8.03 11.25 -10.45
N MET A 69 8.74 10.49 -11.27
CA MET A 69 10.16 10.19 -11.03
C MET A 69 11.03 11.45 -11.13
N GLU A 70 10.76 12.32 -12.10
CA GLU A 70 11.46 13.61 -12.24
C GLU A 70 11.26 14.49 -11.00
N MET A 71 10.02 14.63 -10.52
CA MET A 71 9.70 15.43 -9.34
C MET A 71 10.29 14.87 -8.04
N THR A 72 10.39 13.55 -7.93
CA THR A 72 10.93 12.87 -6.74
C THR A 72 12.44 12.66 -6.78
N SER A 73 13.10 12.87 -7.93
CA SER A 73 14.53 12.62 -8.13
C SER A 73 15.48 13.30 -7.13
N SER A 74 15.05 14.43 -6.56
CA SER A 74 15.83 15.23 -5.60
C SER A 74 15.24 15.23 -4.18
N CYS A 75 14.12 14.55 -3.97
CA CYS A 75 13.52 14.44 -2.64
C CYS A 75 14.14 13.28 -1.87
N ASN A 76 14.31 13.45 -0.56
CA ASN A 76 14.80 12.37 0.32
C ASN A 76 13.63 11.57 0.90
N LYS A 77 12.66 11.17 0.05
CA LYS A 77 11.48 10.39 0.44
C LYS A 77 11.57 9.01 -0.18
N HIS A 78 11.24 7.97 0.57
CA HIS A 78 11.12 6.62 0.01
C HIS A 78 9.89 6.53 -0.90
N LEU A 79 9.96 5.74 -1.97
CA LEU A 79 8.92 5.65 -2.99
C LEU A 79 8.35 4.25 -3.02
N LYS A 80 7.03 4.11 -2.86
CA LYS A 80 6.32 2.85 -3.01
C LYS A 80 5.47 2.89 -4.27
N LEU A 81 5.89 2.11 -5.26
CA LEU A 81 5.27 2.04 -6.59
C LEU A 81 4.19 0.96 -6.57
N ASP A 82 2.93 1.33 -6.32
CA ASP A 82 1.82 0.39 -6.22
C ASP A 82 1.21 0.07 -7.59
N ILE A 83 1.79 -0.92 -8.24
CA ILE A 83 1.42 -1.32 -9.60
C ILE A 83 0.11 -2.10 -9.57
N LYS A 84 -0.92 -1.54 -10.21
CA LYS A 84 -2.26 -2.14 -10.32
C LYS A 84 -2.45 -2.97 -11.58
N GLU A 85 -1.63 -2.72 -12.60
CA GLU A 85 -1.73 -3.38 -13.91
C GLU A 85 -0.37 -3.84 -14.41
N LYS A 86 -0.28 -5.10 -14.82
CA LYS A 86 0.99 -5.72 -15.28
C LYS A 86 1.57 -5.02 -16.50
N GLU A 87 0.72 -4.40 -17.32
CA GLU A 87 1.10 -3.65 -18.51
C GLU A 87 1.99 -2.43 -18.18
N CYS A 88 1.95 -1.93 -16.94
CA CYS A 88 2.82 -0.85 -16.49
C CYS A 88 4.26 -1.29 -16.22
N ILE A 89 4.51 -2.58 -15.99
CA ILE A 89 5.82 -3.05 -15.50
C ILE A 89 6.94 -2.77 -16.52
N PRO A 90 6.84 -3.16 -17.80
CA PRO A 90 7.92 -2.88 -18.76
C PRO A 90 8.26 -1.38 -18.92
N PRO A 91 7.29 -0.45 -19.09
CA PRO A 91 7.61 0.97 -19.18
C PRO A 91 8.14 1.57 -17.86
N ILE A 92 7.63 1.16 -16.69
CA ILE A 92 8.17 1.60 -15.39
C ILE A 92 9.66 1.24 -15.27
N LEU A 93 10.01 -0.03 -15.53
CA LEU A 93 11.40 -0.48 -15.43
C LEU A 93 12.30 0.20 -16.46
N THR A 94 11.77 0.55 -17.64
CA THR A 94 12.50 1.31 -18.66
C THR A 94 12.81 2.74 -18.19
N THR A 95 11.86 3.39 -17.52
CA THR A 95 12.06 4.73 -16.95
C THR A 95 13.03 4.68 -15.76
N LEU A 96 12.89 3.70 -14.85
CA LEU A 96 13.80 3.54 -13.70
C LEU A 96 15.26 3.31 -14.10
N LYS A 97 15.54 2.75 -15.28
CA LYS A 97 16.92 2.62 -15.81
C LYS A 97 17.57 3.96 -16.16
N LYS A 98 16.77 5.01 -16.39
CA LYS A 98 17.23 6.34 -16.83
C LYS A 98 17.34 7.31 -15.67
N GLU A 99 16.52 7.11 -14.63
CA GLU A 99 16.43 7.99 -13.48
C GLU A 99 17.47 7.65 -12.41
N ASN A 100 17.95 8.68 -11.71
CA ASN A 100 18.93 8.53 -10.64
C ASN A 100 18.35 9.02 -9.31
N THR A 101 17.56 8.18 -8.66
CA THR A 101 17.05 8.46 -7.30
C THR A 101 18.16 8.13 -6.31
N LYS A 102 18.88 9.16 -5.87
CA LYS A 102 19.92 8.99 -4.86
C LYS A 102 19.27 8.83 -3.49
N ASP A 103 19.73 7.84 -2.73
CA ASP A 103 19.44 7.61 -1.31
C ASP A 103 18.00 7.18 -0.92
N ALA A 104 17.01 7.32 -1.81
CA ALA A 104 15.66 6.80 -1.57
C ALA A 104 15.57 5.27 -1.80
N MET A 105 14.81 4.59 -0.94
CA MET A 105 14.33 3.22 -1.17
C MET A 105 13.15 3.26 -2.16
N ILE A 106 13.19 2.41 -3.17
CA ILE A 106 12.08 2.15 -4.09
C ILE A 106 11.50 0.77 -3.75
N TYR A 107 10.23 0.76 -3.36
CA TYR A 107 9.47 -0.47 -3.18
C TYR A 107 8.69 -0.80 -4.45
N PHE A 108 8.99 -1.93 -5.07
CA PHE A 108 8.10 -2.54 -6.06
C PHE A 108 6.90 -3.14 -5.33
N ASN A 109 5.72 -2.53 -5.45
CA ASN A 109 4.52 -2.99 -4.78
C ASN A 109 3.47 -3.55 -5.75
N ALA A 110 2.89 -4.68 -5.38
CA ALA A 110 1.71 -5.23 -6.04
C ALA A 110 0.98 -6.22 -5.13
N ASP A 111 -0.34 -6.29 -5.30
CA ASP A 111 -1.11 -7.47 -4.88
C ASP A 111 -0.81 -8.60 -5.87
N ILE A 112 -0.09 -9.63 -5.41
CA ILE A 112 0.33 -10.75 -6.27
C ILE A 112 -0.32 -12.08 -5.93
N LEU A 113 -0.98 -12.17 -4.77
CA LEU A 113 -1.70 -13.36 -4.32
C LEU A 113 -3.17 -13.03 -4.03
N PRO A 114 -4.09 -13.99 -4.23
CA PRO A 114 -5.47 -13.84 -3.81
C PRO A 114 -5.57 -13.94 -2.29
N GLY A 115 -6.36 -13.06 -1.67
CA GLY A 115 -6.55 -13.02 -0.22
C GLY A 115 -8.03 -13.08 0.20
N PRO A 116 -8.30 -12.90 1.50
CA PRO A 116 -9.66 -12.97 2.05
C PRO A 116 -10.66 -12.06 1.34
N GLY A 117 -11.87 -12.58 1.12
CA GLY A 117 -12.97 -11.88 0.45
C GLY A 117 -12.98 -11.93 -1.09
N VAL A 118 -11.83 -12.17 -1.73
CA VAL A 118 -11.70 -12.16 -3.20
C VAL A 118 -10.76 -13.25 -3.72
N ARG A 119 -10.80 -14.43 -3.08
CA ARG A 119 -9.89 -15.55 -3.37
C ARG A 119 -9.94 -16.09 -4.82
N GLY A 120 -11.00 -15.76 -5.57
CA GLY A 120 -11.20 -16.16 -6.97
C GLY A 120 -10.83 -15.09 -8.01
N THR A 121 -10.40 -13.90 -7.58
CA THR A 121 -9.94 -12.85 -8.50
C THR A 121 -8.47 -13.04 -8.81
N VAL A 122 -8.08 -12.80 -10.07
CA VAL A 122 -6.68 -12.92 -10.50
C VAL A 122 -5.94 -11.61 -10.16
N PRO A 123 -5.02 -11.62 -9.19
CA PRO A 123 -4.09 -10.50 -8.95
C PRO A 123 -3.08 -10.38 -10.09
N ILE A 124 -2.06 -9.52 -9.97
CA ILE A 124 -0.90 -9.59 -10.88
C ILE A 124 -0.11 -10.87 -10.55
N PRO A 125 -0.06 -11.90 -11.42
CA PRO A 125 0.56 -13.17 -11.04
C PRO A 125 2.05 -13.01 -10.69
N PRO A 126 2.59 -13.74 -9.70
CA PRO A 126 3.98 -13.57 -9.27
C PRO A 126 5.02 -13.63 -10.41
N PRO A 127 4.94 -14.55 -11.40
CA PRO A 127 5.90 -14.54 -12.52
C PRO A 127 5.82 -13.28 -13.39
N ALA A 128 4.62 -12.72 -13.58
CA ALA A 128 4.44 -11.52 -14.40
C ALA A 128 4.99 -10.26 -13.71
N PHE A 129 5.12 -10.28 -12.38
CA PHE A 129 5.64 -9.18 -11.58
C PHE A 129 7.11 -9.35 -11.21
N LEU A 130 7.44 -10.44 -10.52
CA LEU A 130 8.75 -10.64 -9.91
C LEU A 130 9.85 -10.88 -10.94
N GLN A 131 9.58 -11.64 -12.00
CA GLN A 131 10.59 -11.95 -13.00
C GLN A 131 11.16 -10.68 -13.67
N PRO A 132 10.35 -9.79 -14.28
CA PRO A 132 10.89 -8.57 -14.90
C PRO A 132 11.53 -7.62 -13.87
N CYS A 133 11.00 -7.53 -12.64
CA CYS A 133 11.62 -6.73 -11.58
C CYS A 133 13.01 -7.28 -11.20
N LEU A 134 13.17 -8.59 -11.06
CA LEU A 134 14.46 -9.22 -10.75
C LEU A 134 15.44 -9.09 -11.91
N GLU A 135 15.00 -9.28 -13.15
CA GLU A 135 15.81 -9.01 -14.34
C GLU A 135 16.29 -7.55 -14.38
N PHE A 136 15.45 -6.60 -13.97
CA PHE A 136 15.88 -5.21 -13.80
C PHE A 136 16.96 -5.07 -12.71
N LEU A 137 16.79 -5.71 -11.54
CA LEU A 137 17.80 -5.68 -10.47
C LEU A 137 19.15 -6.26 -10.92
N GLU A 138 19.14 -7.29 -11.76
CA GLU A 138 20.36 -7.89 -12.33
C GLU A 138 21.10 -6.92 -13.28
N THR A 139 20.42 -5.89 -13.81
CA THR A 139 21.08 -4.81 -14.58
C THR A 139 21.71 -3.72 -13.70
N GLN A 140 21.43 -3.71 -12.40
CA GLN A 140 21.99 -2.74 -11.46
C GLN A 140 23.29 -3.26 -10.84
N PRO A 141 24.19 -2.37 -10.37
CA PRO A 141 25.30 -2.79 -9.53
C PRO A 141 24.78 -3.60 -8.32
N PRO A 142 25.42 -4.71 -7.92
CA PRO A 142 24.90 -5.56 -6.83
C PRO A 142 24.64 -4.80 -5.53
N GLN A 143 25.52 -3.85 -5.19
CA GLN A 143 25.32 -3.00 -4.01
C GLN A 143 24.06 -2.14 -4.14
N THR A 144 23.79 -1.59 -5.32
CA THR A 144 22.60 -0.78 -5.59
C THR A 144 21.33 -1.62 -5.49
N ALA A 145 21.29 -2.78 -6.14
CA ALA A 145 20.14 -3.70 -6.07
C ALA A 145 19.79 -4.09 -4.62
N GLN A 146 20.80 -4.32 -3.78
CA GLN A 146 20.62 -4.73 -2.39
C GLN A 146 20.46 -3.58 -1.37
N SER A 147 20.47 -2.32 -1.82
CA SER A 147 20.34 -1.17 -0.92
C SER A 147 19.22 -0.19 -1.30
N HIS A 148 18.82 -0.15 -2.57
CA HIS A 148 17.83 0.83 -3.07
C HIS A 148 16.51 0.22 -3.52
N TYR A 149 16.42 -1.09 -3.70
CA TYR A 149 15.20 -1.73 -4.20
C TYR A 149 14.72 -2.82 -3.25
N ALA A 150 13.45 -2.73 -2.88
CA ALA A 150 12.77 -3.72 -2.05
C ALA A 150 11.46 -4.15 -2.72
N PHE A 151 10.95 -5.30 -2.31
CA PHE A 151 9.61 -5.75 -2.71
C PHE A 151 8.62 -5.47 -1.59
N SER A 152 7.46 -4.90 -1.91
CA SER A 152 6.33 -4.79 -0.99
C SER A 152 5.19 -5.63 -1.53
N LEU A 153 4.98 -6.82 -0.99
CA LEU A 153 4.11 -7.83 -1.59
C LEU A 153 2.81 -7.94 -0.80
N GLY A 154 1.69 -7.84 -1.52
CA GLY A 154 0.35 -7.87 -0.95
C GLY A 154 -0.50 -9.03 -1.44
N TRP A 155 -1.67 -9.13 -0.80
CA TRP A 155 -2.77 -9.96 -1.26
C TRP A 155 -3.92 -9.06 -1.70
N ARG A 156 -4.54 -9.41 -2.83
CA ARG A 156 -5.81 -8.80 -3.22
C ARG A 156 -6.86 -9.21 -2.19
N THR A 157 -7.41 -8.26 -1.46
CA THR A 157 -8.40 -8.51 -0.39
C THR A 157 -9.66 -7.67 -0.56
N ASP A 158 -10.78 -8.13 0.02
CA ASP A 158 -11.91 -7.26 0.36
C ASP A 158 -11.86 -7.00 1.86
N CYS A 159 -11.65 -5.75 2.25
CA CYS A 159 -11.54 -5.35 3.65
C CYS A 159 -12.81 -5.62 4.47
N ARG A 160 -13.96 -5.83 3.80
CA ARG A 160 -15.25 -6.21 4.40
C ARG A 160 -15.39 -7.72 4.59
N SER A 161 -14.41 -8.51 4.15
CA SER A 161 -14.37 -9.96 4.38
C SER A 161 -14.62 -10.26 5.86
N ILE A 162 -15.53 -11.20 6.12
CA ILE A 162 -15.74 -11.75 7.48
C ILE A 162 -14.61 -12.69 7.91
N TYR A 163 -13.84 -13.22 6.95
CA TYR A 163 -12.68 -14.08 7.18
C TYR A 163 -11.39 -13.26 7.21
N GLY A 164 -10.44 -13.70 8.05
CA GLY A 164 -9.06 -13.17 8.08
C GLY A 164 -8.14 -13.93 7.13
N TYR A 165 -6.87 -13.52 7.13
CA TYR A 165 -5.80 -14.31 6.50
C TYR A 165 -5.70 -15.69 7.17
N THR A 166 -5.37 -16.71 6.38
CA THR A 166 -5.14 -18.06 6.89
C THR A 166 -3.66 -18.41 6.83
N PRO A 167 -3.19 -19.43 7.57
CA PRO A 167 -1.79 -19.89 7.44
C PRO A 167 -1.41 -20.21 5.99
N GLN A 168 -2.33 -20.76 5.20
CA GLN A 168 -2.11 -21.04 3.78
C GLN A 168 -1.91 -19.78 2.92
N ASP A 169 -2.47 -18.62 3.33
CA ASP A 169 -2.20 -17.36 2.63
C ASP A 169 -0.76 -16.91 2.83
N ILE A 170 -0.29 -17.07 4.06
CA ILE A 170 1.05 -16.68 4.47
C ILE A 170 2.09 -17.63 3.88
N SER A 171 1.89 -18.95 4.00
CA SER A 171 2.79 -19.95 3.42
C SER A 171 2.94 -19.81 1.91
N LYS A 172 1.88 -19.44 1.17
CA LYS A 172 2.01 -19.17 -0.28
C LYS A 172 2.89 -17.97 -0.58
N MET A 173 2.87 -16.94 0.27
CA MET A 173 3.76 -15.79 0.11
C MET A 173 5.21 -16.16 0.45
N GLU A 174 5.41 -16.96 1.51
CA GLU A 174 6.73 -17.51 1.86
C GLU A 174 7.30 -18.38 0.72
N GLU A 175 6.50 -19.27 0.14
CA GLU A 175 6.87 -20.08 -1.02
C GLU A 175 7.34 -19.19 -2.19
N VAL A 176 6.61 -18.12 -2.50
CA VAL A 176 7.00 -17.16 -3.52
C VAL A 176 8.31 -16.44 -3.16
N MET A 177 8.46 -15.97 -1.93
CA MET A 177 9.68 -15.30 -1.48
C MET A 177 10.92 -16.20 -1.61
N LEU A 178 10.80 -17.47 -1.22
CA LEU A 178 11.84 -18.47 -1.28
C LEU A 178 12.14 -18.88 -2.73
N GLN A 179 11.11 -19.14 -3.53
CA GLN A 179 11.23 -19.53 -4.94
C GLN A 179 12.01 -18.50 -5.76
N TYR A 180 11.84 -17.21 -5.45
CA TYR A 180 12.46 -16.10 -6.17
C TYR A 180 13.70 -15.52 -5.45
N SER A 181 14.13 -16.11 -4.33
CA SER A 181 15.29 -15.66 -3.53
C SER A 181 15.25 -14.17 -3.19
N LEU A 182 14.07 -13.63 -2.85
CA LEU A 182 13.87 -12.17 -2.78
C LEU A 182 14.74 -11.49 -1.73
N LEU A 183 14.96 -12.14 -0.57
CA LEU A 183 15.81 -11.60 0.50
C LEU A 183 17.30 -11.53 0.11
N GLU A 184 17.74 -12.35 -0.84
CA GLU A 184 19.12 -12.37 -1.34
C GLU A 184 19.33 -11.35 -2.47
N LYS A 185 18.33 -11.23 -3.35
CA LYS A 185 18.40 -10.43 -4.58
C LYS A 185 17.98 -8.97 -4.43
N SER A 186 17.42 -8.58 -3.28
CA SER A 186 16.94 -7.22 -3.02
C SER A 186 17.38 -6.71 -1.64
N ALA A 187 17.06 -5.45 -1.34
CA ALA A 187 17.26 -4.86 -0.03
C ALA A 187 16.40 -5.52 1.07
N GLY A 188 15.26 -6.11 0.69
CA GLY A 188 14.36 -6.83 1.57
C GLY A 188 12.94 -6.93 1.01
N VAL A 189 12.07 -7.56 1.81
CA VAL A 189 10.66 -7.76 1.51
C VAL A 189 9.82 -7.11 2.62
N VAL A 190 8.75 -6.43 2.23
CA VAL A 190 7.69 -5.93 3.11
C VAL A 190 6.41 -6.69 2.79
N LEU A 191 5.81 -7.36 3.77
CA LEU A 191 4.51 -7.99 3.61
C LEU A 191 3.42 -6.93 3.85
N ALA A 192 2.67 -6.58 2.82
CA ALA A 192 1.61 -5.59 2.89
C ALA A 192 0.26 -6.26 3.21
N VAL A 193 -0.25 -6.04 4.41
CA VAL A 193 -1.46 -6.71 4.93
C VAL A 193 -2.55 -5.69 5.31
N ASN A 194 -3.79 -5.94 4.88
CA ASN A 194 -4.90 -5.07 5.24
C ASN A 194 -5.24 -5.22 6.73
N ALA A 195 -5.31 -4.10 7.44
CA ALA A 195 -5.50 -4.04 8.89
C ALA A 195 -6.79 -4.72 9.37
N ARG A 196 -7.91 -4.54 8.66
CA ARG A 196 -9.21 -5.12 9.04
C ARG A 196 -9.23 -6.62 8.87
N VAL A 197 -8.52 -7.12 7.87
CA VAL A 197 -8.42 -8.55 7.56
C VAL A 197 -7.47 -9.21 8.56
N LEU A 198 -6.30 -8.60 8.82
CA LEU A 198 -5.33 -9.10 9.79
C LEU A 198 -5.87 -9.12 11.22
N ALA A 199 -6.63 -8.10 11.63
CA ALA A 199 -7.19 -8.00 12.98
C ALA A 199 -8.06 -9.19 13.42
N LYS A 200 -8.52 -10.00 12.47
CA LYS A 200 -9.30 -11.22 12.75
C LYS A 200 -8.43 -12.38 13.25
N SER A 201 -7.17 -12.42 12.83
CA SER A 201 -6.20 -13.43 13.25
C SER A 201 -4.76 -12.88 13.13
N PRO A 202 -4.34 -11.98 14.03
CA PRO A 202 -3.01 -11.36 13.95
C PRO A 202 -1.87 -12.37 14.03
N SER A 203 -2.06 -13.46 14.77
CA SER A 203 -1.05 -14.49 15.01
C SER A 203 -0.65 -15.29 13.77
N VAL A 204 -1.33 -15.10 12.64
CA VAL A 204 -1.01 -15.80 11.39
C VAL A 204 0.37 -15.42 10.84
N LEU A 205 0.95 -14.30 11.30
CA LEU A 205 2.27 -13.81 10.90
C LEU A 205 3.38 -14.16 11.92
N ASP A 206 3.05 -14.75 13.06
CA ASP A 206 4.00 -14.91 14.18
C ASP A 206 5.19 -15.80 13.78
N ASP A 207 4.91 -16.95 13.16
CA ASP A 207 5.93 -17.90 12.71
C ASP A 207 6.82 -17.29 11.61
N THR A 208 6.23 -16.60 10.64
CA THR A 208 6.96 -15.89 9.56
C THR A 208 7.89 -14.82 10.13
N LEU A 209 7.43 -14.06 11.12
CA LEU A 209 8.22 -13.01 11.77
C LEU A 209 9.35 -13.61 12.62
N ASP A 210 9.13 -14.72 13.32
CA ASP A 210 10.19 -15.41 14.05
C ASP A 210 11.26 -15.99 13.11
N GLU A 211 10.84 -16.61 12.00
CA GLU A 211 11.75 -17.23 11.05
C GLU A 211 12.56 -16.19 10.26
N PHE A 212 11.86 -15.27 9.58
CA PHE A 212 12.48 -14.35 8.63
C PHE A 212 12.86 -13.00 9.25
N GLY A 213 12.26 -12.59 10.37
CA GLY A 213 12.56 -11.30 11.02
C GLY A 213 14.02 -11.19 11.48
N LYS A 214 14.64 -12.33 11.83
CA LYS A 214 16.07 -12.42 12.21
C LYS A 214 17.02 -11.99 11.08
N THR A 215 16.57 -12.04 9.83
CA THR A 215 17.36 -11.59 8.66
C THR A 215 17.51 -10.07 8.58
N GLN A 216 16.68 -9.31 9.30
CA GLN A 216 16.57 -7.84 9.19
C GLN A 216 16.21 -7.37 7.76
N LYS A 217 15.71 -8.30 6.92
CA LYS A 217 15.30 -8.06 5.54
C LYS A 217 13.81 -8.34 5.31
N LEU A 218 13.07 -8.70 6.36
CA LEU A 218 11.61 -8.82 6.33
C LEU A 218 10.99 -7.77 7.25
N GLN A 219 9.97 -7.08 6.76
CA GLN A 219 9.08 -6.22 7.54
C GLN A 219 7.62 -6.51 7.18
N VAL A 220 6.70 -6.01 8.00
CA VAL A 220 5.25 -6.03 7.72
C VAL A 220 4.76 -4.59 7.69
N LEU A 221 3.96 -4.25 6.67
CA LEU A 221 3.22 -3.00 6.62
C LEU A 221 1.73 -3.31 6.74
N ILE A 222 1.13 -2.84 7.84
CA ILE A 222 -0.30 -2.97 8.11
C ILE A 222 -1.00 -1.72 7.59
N TRP A 223 -1.92 -1.87 6.63
CA TRP A 223 -2.51 -0.74 5.91
C TRP A 223 -4.04 -0.74 5.89
N THR A 224 -4.63 0.44 5.66
CA THR A 224 -6.04 0.61 5.25
C THR A 224 -6.08 1.30 3.89
N GLY A 225 -6.94 0.84 2.98
CA GLY A 225 -6.94 1.32 1.60
C GLY A 225 -7.65 2.67 1.39
N THR A 226 -7.38 3.31 0.26
CA THR A 226 -8.11 4.50 -0.20
C THR A 226 -9.61 4.22 -0.29
N GLY A 227 -10.41 5.08 0.36
CA GLY A 227 -11.87 4.94 0.40
C GLY A 227 -12.40 3.89 1.39
N GLU A 228 -11.52 3.14 2.07
CA GLU A 228 -11.94 2.31 3.21
C GLU A 228 -12.29 3.22 4.41
N PRO A 229 -13.31 2.87 5.21
CA PRO A 229 -13.54 3.59 6.45
C PRO A 229 -12.32 3.51 7.37
N PRO A 230 -12.10 4.46 8.30
CA PRO A 230 -11.07 4.33 9.32
C PRO A 230 -11.31 3.14 10.26
N ILE A 231 -10.24 2.44 10.68
CA ILE A 231 -10.33 1.41 11.73
C ILE A 231 -10.51 2.07 13.10
N SER A 232 -11.10 1.35 14.06
CA SER A 232 -11.24 1.89 15.42
C SER A 232 -9.89 1.88 16.15
N ASN A 233 -9.71 2.80 17.11
CA ASN A 233 -8.56 2.78 18.02
C ASN A 233 -8.38 1.41 18.69
N ARG A 234 -9.46 0.71 19.01
CA ARG A 234 -9.41 -0.64 19.57
C ARG A 234 -8.76 -1.65 18.63
N ILE A 235 -9.11 -1.64 17.33
CA ILE A 235 -8.48 -2.52 16.35
C ILE A 235 -7.00 -2.19 16.21
N PHE A 236 -6.67 -0.90 16.09
CA PHE A 236 -5.30 -0.43 15.97
C PHE A 236 -4.44 -0.82 17.18
N SER A 237 -4.89 -0.52 18.40
CA SER A 237 -4.20 -0.89 19.63
C SER A 237 -4.05 -2.40 19.78
N ASN A 238 -5.08 -3.20 19.48
CA ASN A 238 -4.97 -4.65 19.57
C ASN A 238 -3.90 -5.23 18.63
N LEU A 239 -3.78 -4.68 17.41
CA LEU A 239 -2.74 -5.08 16.46
C LEU A 239 -1.36 -4.69 16.98
N LYS A 240 -1.20 -3.44 17.43
CA LYS A 240 0.04 -2.94 18.00
C LYS A 240 0.48 -3.77 19.21
N ASP A 241 -0.40 -3.96 20.18
CA ASP A 241 -0.15 -4.75 21.40
C ASP A 241 0.21 -6.20 21.07
N HIS A 242 -0.38 -6.79 20.02
CA HIS A 242 -0.03 -8.15 19.60
C HIS A 242 1.44 -8.24 19.18
N PHE A 243 1.88 -7.37 18.28
CA PHE A 243 3.26 -7.39 17.78
C PHE A 243 4.29 -6.93 18.81
N GLU A 244 3.91 -6.07 19.76
CA GLU A 244 4.73 -5.75 20.94
C GLU A 244 4.89 -6.95 21.87
N ARG A 245 3.82 -7.71 22.13
CA ARG A 245 3.89 -8.90 23.02
C ARG A 245 4.81 -10.00 22.49
N ILE A 246 4.87 -10.19 21.18
CA ILE A 246 5.78 -11.17 20.55
C ILE A 246 7.18 -10.59 20.27
N GLY A 247 7.41 -9.31 20.57
CA GLY A 247 8.72 -8.65 20.42
C GLY A 247 9.09 -8.29 18.98
N CYS A 248 8.11 -8.12 18.09
CA CYS A 248 8.31 -7.82 16.66
C CYS A 248 7.90 -6.39 16.27
N GLN A 249 7.69 -5.48 17.23
CA GLN A 249 7.24 -4.10 16.97
C GLN A 249 8.19 -3.31 16.04
N ASP A 250 9.48 -3.64 16.05
CA ASP A 250 10.51 -2.99 15.22
C ASP A 250 10.58 -3.56 13.79
N LEU A 251 9.71 -4.51 13.45
CA LEU A 251 9.52 -5.06 12.11
C LEU A 251 8.17 -4.65 11.50
N VAL A 252 7.30 -4.00 12.27
CA VAL A 252 5.90 -3.74 11.90
C VAL A 252 5.64 -2.24 11.78
N GLY A 253 5.25 -1.82 10.58
CA GLY A 253 4.83 -0.47 10.25
C GLY A 253 3.32 -0.37 10.10
N PHE A 254 2.78 0.84 10.27
CA PHE A 254 1.36 1.12 10.10
C PHE A 254 1.13 2.28 9.14
N ASP A 255 0.29 2.05 8.13
CA ASP A 255 -0.29 3.07 7.25
C ASP A 255 -1.82 2.97 7.31
N CYS A 256 -2.37 3.32 8.48
CA CYS A 256 -3.77 3.11 8.82
C CYS A 256 -4.48 4.43 9.09
N GLN A 257 -5.64 4.60 8.48
CA GLN A 257 -6.60 5.61 8.90
C GLN A 257 -7.28 5.11 10.18
N VAL A 258 -7.08 5.83 11.29
CA VAL A 258 -7.66 5.48 12.59
C VAL A 258 -8.70 6.52 12.99
N GLY A 259 -9.91 6.06 13.27
CA GLY A 259 -11.01 6.94 13.67
C GLY A 259 -10.72 7.58 15.02
N THR A 260 -10.73 8.91 15.08
CA THR A 260 -10.76 9.64 16.34
C THR A 260 -12.17 9.56 16.92
N VAL A 261 -12.30 9.12 18.17
CA VAL A 261 -13.58 9.17 18.87
C VAL A 261 -13.83 10.64 19.20
N VAL A 262 -14.53 11.36 18.33
CA VAL A 262 -15.14 12.64 18.72
C VAL A 262 -16.40 12.29 19.49
N LEU A 263 -16.26 12.14 20.81
CA LEU A 263 -17.40 12.05 21.72
C LEU A 263 -18.09 13.42 21.72
N PHE A 264 -18.99 13.66 20.78
CA PHE A 264 -20.01 14.69 20.96
C PHE A 264 -20.95 14.18 22.05
N VAL A 265 -20.60 14.47 23.31
CA VAL A 265 -21.55 14.43 24.41
C VAL A 265 -22.57 15.54 24.13
N PHE A 266 -23.64 15.22 23.41
CA PHE A 266 -24.83 16.04 23.45
C PHE A 266 -25.44 15.88 24.84
N LEU A 267 -25.01 16.75 25.76
CA LEU A 267 -25.72 17.05 26.99
C LEU A 267 -27.01 17.76 26.58
N PHE A 268 -28.04 16.99 26.21
CA PHE A 268 -29.40 17.50 26.06
C PHE A 268 -29.95 17.82 27.45
N LEU A 269 -29.57 18.99 27.97
CA LEU A 269 -30.36 19.71 28.95
C LEU A 269 -31.37 20.55 28.19
N GLY A 270 -32.64 20.18 28.29
CA GLY A 270 -33.71 21.19 28.33
C GLY A 270 -34.78 21.12 27.25
N VAL A 271 -35.98 20.82 27.77
CA VAL A 271 -37.28 21.39 27.42
C VAL A 271 -38.05 20.73 26.27
N CYS A 272 -39.04 19.95 26.70
CA CYS A 272 -40.19 19.52 25.93
C CYS A 272 -40.86 20.71 25.21
N TYR A 273 -41.01 20.62 23.90
CA TYR A 273 -42.11 21.28 23.21
C TYR A 273 -42.79 20.27 22.28
N PHE A 274 -44.00 19.88 22.69
CA PHE A 274 -44.95 19.15 21.85
C PHE A 274 -45.36 20.08 20.70
N SER A 275 -45.14 19.65 19.46
CA SER A 275 -45.89 20.19 18.32
C SER A 275 -46.05 19.07 17.30
N LEU A 276 -47.25 18.46 17.36
CA LEU A 276 -47.82 17.62 16.32
C LEU A 276 -47.76 18.36 14.98
N LEU A 277 -47.20 17.73 13.96
CA LEU A 277 -47.68 17.83 12.58
C LEU A 277 -47.17 16.62 11.77
N HIS A 278 -47.97 16.26 10.79
CA HIS A 278 -48.23 14.92 10.29
C HIS A 278 -47.54 14.72 8.91
N GLN A 279 -47.02 13.50 8.66
CA GLN A 279 -46.77 12.85 7.35
C GLN A 279 -45.54 13.27 6.50
N PRO A 280 -45.07 12.44 5.54
CA PRO A 280 -44.82 10.99 5.61
C PRO A 280 -43.41 10.59 5.09
N PHE A 281 -43.09 9.31 5.31
CA PHE A 281 -41.90 8.57 4.88
C PHE A 281 -41.51 8.76 3.40
N TYR A 282 -40.24 9.07 3.16
CA TYR A 282 -39.53 8.71 1.93
C TYR A 282 -38.26 7.92 2.28
N SER A 283 -38.30 6.62 1.98
CA SER A 283 -37.13 5.75 1.96
C SER A 283 -36.24 6.15 0.77
N PHE A 284 -35.07 6.73 1.04
CA PHE A 284 -34.00 6.84 0.06
C PHE A 284 -33.09 5.60 0.17
N ILE A 285 -33.20 4.72 -0.82
CA ILE A 285 -32.23 3.65 -1.09
C ILE A 285 -31.02 4.32 -1.75
N PHE A 286 -29.89 4.34 -1.06
CA PHE A 286 -28.59 4.66 -1.68
C PHE A 286 -28.07 3.40 -2.38
N VAL A 287 -28.09 3.40 -3.71
CA VAL A 287 -27.28 2.52 -4.54
C VAL A 287 -26.04 3.32 -4.94
N CYS A 288 -24.89 3.01 -4.32
CA CYS A 288 -23.60 3.56 -4.77
C CYS A 288 -23.19 2.84 -6.07
N ARG A 289 -23.00 3.63 -7.12
CA ARG A 289 -22.15 3.30 -8.28
C ARG A 289 -20.74 3.82 -8.01
#